data_AF-A0AAP0M553-F1
#
_entry.id   AF-A0AAP0M553-F1
#
_cell.length_a   1.000
_cell.length_b   1.000
_cell.length_c   1.000
_cell.angle_alpha   90.00
_cell.angle_beta   90.00
_cell.angle_gamma   90.00
#
_symmetry.space_group_name_H-M   'P 1'
#
loop_
_entity.id
_entity.type
_entity.pdbx_description
1 polymer ?
#
loop_
_entity_poly.entity_id
_entity_poly.type
_entity_poly.pdbx_seq_one_letter_code
_entity_poly.pdbx_strand_id
1 'polypeptide(L)'
;MSPGLVTNRLLIYLVDTWALGRVFVEMMTAEISAWGSFGRGLASRDDLLELIAFSSEVPEFPSNISEDGRDFLSKCFIRVHQLRWTAKHVLAHPFPSVDE
;
A
#
# COMPACT_ATOMS: atom_id res chain seq x y z
N MET A 1 -5.76 -4.20 4.26
CA MET A 1 -7.02 -3.95 3.52
C MET A 1 -7.00 -2.53 2.96
N SER A 2 -7.64 -2.27 1.82
CA SER A 2 -7.74 -0.90 1.26
C SER A 2 -8.99 -0.20 1.78
N PRO A 3 -8.96 1.13 2.02
CA PRO A 3 -10.10 1.87 2.59
C PRO A 3 -11.42 1.72 1.81
N GLY A 4 -11.36 1.57 0.48
CA GLY A 4 -12.55 1.46 -0.37
C GLY A 4 -13.28 0.11 -0.30
N LEU A 5 -12.62 -0.97 0.13
CA LEU A 5 -13.29 -2.28 0.23
C LEU A 5 -14.37 -2.30 1.33
N VAL A 6 -14.28 -1.37 2.28
CA VAL A 6 -15.28 -1.16 3.32
C VAL A 6 -16.58 -0.58 2.75
N THR A 7 -16.59 -0.08 1.49
CA THR A 7 -17.66 0.79 0.99
C THR A 7 -18.34 0.41 -0.34
N ASN A 8 -17.75 -0.33 -1.31
CA ASN A 8 -18.47 -0.72 -2.57
C ASN A 8 -17.72 -1.72 -3.51
N ARG A 9 -18.42 -2.36 -4.48
CA ARG A 9 -17.89 -3.42 -5.38
C ARG A 9 -17.08 -2.95 -6.62
N LEU A 10 -17.27 -1.73 -7.12
CA LEU A 10 -16.40 -1.16 -8.19
C LEU A 10 -14.98 -0.82 -7.68
N LEU A 11 -14.76 -0.90 -6.37
CA LEU A 11 -13.48 -0.60 -5.72
C LEU A 11 -12.51 -1.80 -5.75
N ILE A 12 -12.94 -3.02 -6.09
CA ILE A 12 -12.11 -4.23 -5.95
C ILE A 12 -10.76 -4.15 -6.69
N TYR A 13 -10.73 -3.77 -7.96
CA TYR A 13 -9.46 -3.66 -8.71
C TYR A 13 -8.57 -2.52 -8.22
N LEU A 14 -9.17 -1.47 -7.64
CA LEU A 14 -8.45 -0.36 -7.03
C LEU A 14 -7.96 -0.75 -5.63
N VAL A 15 -8.62 -1.69 -4.95
CA VAL A 15 -8.19 -2.24 -3.66
C VAL A 15 -6.93 -3.11 -3.85
N ASP A 16 -6.83 -3.81 -4.98
CA ASP A 16 -5.71 -4.70 -5.27
C ASP A 16 -4.37 -3.97 -5.35
N THR A 17 -4.30 -2.78 -5.95
CA THR A 17 -3.06 -1.98 -6.01
C THR A 17 -2.56 -1.55 -4.62
N TRP A 18 -3.48 -1.24 -3.70
CA TRP A 18 -3.11 -0.92 -2.32
C TRP A 18 -2.64 -2.17 -1.58
N ALA A 19 -3.31 -3.31 -1.81
CA ALA A 19 -2.90 -4.58 -1.23
C ALA A 19 -1.51 -5.00 -1.74
N LEU A 20 -1.22 -4.78 -3.02
CA LEU A 20 0.09 -4.98 -3.61
C LEU A 20 1.17 -4.15 -2.92
N GLY A 21 0.93 -2.84 -2.73
CA GLY A 21 1.86 -1.97 -2.01
C GLY A 21 2.15 -2.47 -0.59
N ARG A 22 1.14 -2.99 0.12
CA ARG A 22 1.35 -3.60 1.45
C ARG A 22 2.27 -4.82 1.37
N VAL A 23 2.02 -5.73 0.44
CA VAL A 23 2.83 -6.95 0.27
C VAL A 23 4.27 -6.59 -0.06
N PHE A 24 4.51 -5.59 -0.90
CA PHE A 24 5.86 -5.10 -1.17
C PHE A 24 6.56 -4.59 0.10
N VAL A 25 5.88 -3.77 0.91
CA VAL A 25 6.44 -3.31 2.20
C VAL A 25 6.75 -4.51 3.11
N GLU A 26 5.81 -5.44 3.28
CA GLU A 26 6.00 -6.66 4.09
C GLU A 26 7.20 -7.50 3.61
N MET A 27 7.38 -7.65 2.29
CA MET A 27 8.51 -8.37 1.72
C MET A 27 9.84 -7.65 1.93
N MET A 28 9.89 -6.32 1.81
CA MET A 28 11.13 -5.55 1.98
C MET A 28 11.56 -5.44 3.45
N THR A 29 10.61 -5.36 4.38
CA THR A 29 10.90 -5.24 5.82
C THR A 29 11.05 -6.60 6.51
N ALA A 30 10.64 -7.69 5.84
CA ALA A 30 10.51 -9.02 6.43
C ALA A 30 9.60 -9.03 7.68
N GLU A 31 8.62 -8.12 7.75
CA GLU A 31 7.67 -8.03 8.84
C GLU A 31 6.29 -8.58 8.46
N ILE A 32 5.57 -9.07 9.47
CA ILE A 32 4.20 -9.60 9.32
C ILE A 32 3.18 -8.49 8.99
N SER A 33 3.51 -7.22 9.27
CA SER A 33 2.63 -6.08 9.00
C SER A 33 3.42 -4.95 8.35
N ALA A 34 2.91 -4.39 7.25
CA ALA A 34 3.47 -3.18 6.64
C ALA A 34 3.49 -1.95 7.58
N TRP A 35 2.70 -1.93 8.66
CA TRP A 35 2.72 -0.84 9.65
C TRP A 35 3.73 -1.11 10.78
N GLY A 36 4.49 -2.21 10.71
CA GLY A 36 5.57 -2.54 11.61
C GLY A 36 5.27 -2.35 13.10
N SER A 37 6.21 -1.72 13.82
CA SER A 37 6.09 -1.41 15.25
C SER A 37 4.94 -0.44 15.56
N PHE A 38 4.63 0.48 14.65
CA PHE A 38 3.51 1.41 14.80
C PHE A 38 2.18 0.65 14.87
N GLY A 39 1.98 -0.32 13.96
CA GLY A 39 0.83 -1.22 13.98
C GLY A 39 0.83 -2.17 15.18
N ARG A 40 1.99 -2.56 15.71
CA ARG A 40 2.12 -3.37 16.94
C ARG A 40 1.77 -2.59 18.22
N GLY A 41 1.84 -1.26 18.18
CA GLY A 41 1.47 -0.37 19.29
C GLY A 41 -0.04 -0.13 19.41
N LEU A 42 -0.83 -0.58 18.43
CA LEU A 42 -2.29 -0.46 18.45
C LEU A 42 -2.90 -1.53 19.38
N ALA A 43 -3.92 -1.15 20.14
CA ALA A 43 -4.52 -2.02 21.16
C ALA A 43 -5.37 -3.12 20.52
N SER A 44 -5.87 -2.90 19.31
CA SER A 44 -6.71 -3.85 18.60
C SER A 44 -6.53 -3.82 17.07
N ARG A 45 -7.06 -4.86 16.41
CA ARG A 45 -7.20 -4.90 14.95
C ARG A 45 -8.12 -3.78 14.46
N ASP A 46 -9.11 -3.39 15.24
CA ASP A 46 -10.08 -2.38 14.84
C ASP A 46 -9.44 -0.98 14.86
N ASP A 47 -8.51 -0.71 15.78
CA ASP A 47 -7.70 0.52 15.78
C ASP A 47 -6.85 0.63 14.50
N LEU A 48 -6.31 -0.50 14.02
CA LEU A 48 -5.57 -0.55 12.75
C LEU A 48 -6.48 -0.29 11.56
N LEU A 49 -7.73 -0.78 11.61
CA LEU A 49 -8.72 -0.49 10.58
C LEU A 49 -9.13 0.98 10.60
N GLU A 50 -9.32 1.58 11.77
CA GLU A 50 -9.62 3.00 11.92
C GLU A 50 -8.48 3.88 11.40
N LEU A 51 -7.23 3.55 11.75
CA LEU A 51 -6.05 4.20 11.18
C LEU A 51 -6.07 4.10 9.65
N ILE A 52 -6.21 2.88 9.12
CA ILE A 52 -6.20 2.68 7.66
C ILE A 52 -7.38 3.38 7.01
N ALA A 53 -8.56 3.47 7.62
CA ALA A 53 -9.77 4.04 7.02
C ALA A 53 -9.81 5.57 7.09
N PHE A 54 -9.45 6.14 8.24
CA PHE A 54 -9.70 7.55 8.56
C PHE A 54 -8.46 8.42 8.64
N SER A 55 -7.26 7.83 8.79
CA SER A 55 -6.00 8.58 8.78
C SER A 55 -5.43 8.77 7.37
N SER A 56 -4.56 9.75 7.18
CA SER A 56 -3.70 9.86 5.99
C SER A 56 -2.41 9.02 6.10
N GLU A 57 -2.15 8.40 7.26
CA GLU A 57 -0.95 7.59 7.48
C GLU A 57 -0.83 6.43 6.49
N VAL A 58 0.40 6.20 6.02
CA VAL A 58 0.79 5.08 5.15
C VAL A 58 1.95 4.33 5.80
N PRO A 59 2.22 3.07 5.40
CA PRO A 59 3.39 2.34 5.84
C PRO A 59 4.68 3.14 5.68
N GLU A 60 5.56 3.06 6.66
CA GLU A 60 6.91 3.61 6.51
C GLU A 60 7.70 2.78 5.50
N PHE A 61 8.39 3.45 4.58
CA PHE A 61 9.21 2.76 3.59
C PHE A 61 10.65 2.64 4.12
N PRO A 62 11.29 1.49 3.93
CA PRO A 62 12.65 1.29 4.42
C PRO A 62 13.61 2.28 3.72
N SER A 63 14.62 2.75 4.45
CA SER A 63 15.53 3.81 3.97
C SER A 63 16.39 3.38 2.78
N ASN A 64 16.60 2.08 2.61
CA ASN A 64 17.40 1.48 1.54
C ASN A 64 16.61 1.18 0.25
N ILE A 65 15.34 1.58 0.16
CA ILE A 65 14.56 1.41 -1.08
C ILE A 65 15.11 2.33 -2.19
N SER A 66 15.11 1.85 -3.43
CA SER A 66 15.43 2.67 -4.60
C SER A 66 14.42 3.82 -4.78
N GLU A 67 14.82 4.85 -5.51
CA GLU A 67 13.93 5.97 -5.85
C GLU A 67 12.70 5.49 -6.63
N ASP A 68 12.90 4.60 -7.61
CA ASP A 68 11.79 3.99 -8.36
C ASP A 68 10.87 3.15 -7.45
N GLY A 69 11.42 2.40 -6.50
CA GLY A 69 10.61 1.66 -5.54
C GLY A 69 9.80 2.59 -4.63
N ARG A 70 10.39 3.72 -4.23
CA ARG A 70 9.71 4.75 -3.45
C ARG A 70 8.59 5.42 -4.23
N ASP A 71 8.82 5.78 -5.49
CA ASP A 71 7.76 6.34 -6.34
C ASP A 71 6.66 5.30 -6.53
N PHE A 72 7.00 4.06 -6.89
CA PHE A 72 6.04 2.97 -7.06
C PHE A 72 5.10 2.81 -5.86
N LEU A 73 5.66 2.71 -4.64
CA LEU A 73 4.86 2.59 -3.42
C LEU A 73 4.00 3.83 -3.15
N SER A 74 4.50 5.03 -3.45
CA SER A 74 3.72 6.27 -3.31
C SER A 74 2.44 6.22 -4.14
N LYS A 75 2.48 5.58 -5.32
CA LYS A 75 1.32 5.39 -6.20
C LYS A 75 0.41 4.27 -5.71
N CYS A 76 0.98 3.23 -5.11
CA CYS A 76 0.20 2.16 -4.48
C CYS A 76 -0.67 2.66 -3.33
N PHE A 77 -0.17 3.61 -2.54
CA PHE A 77 -0.86 4.16 -1.37
C PHE A 77 -1.68 5.43 -1.64
N ILE A 78 -2.12 5.65 -2.89
CA ILE A 78 -3.07 6.72 -3.21
C ILE A 78 -4.45 6.41 -2.60
N ARG A 79 -4.90 7.29 -1.69
CA ARG A 79 -6.18 7.13 -0.99
C ARG A 79 -7.38 7.45 -1.88
N VAL A 80 -7.30 8.53 -2.66
CA VAL A 80 -8.37 8.99 -3.55
C VAL A 80 -8.56 7.95 -4.66
N HIS A 81 -9.67 7.23 -4.63
CA HIS A 81 -9.92 6.11 -5.53
C HIS A 81 -9.80 6.50 -7.02
N GLN A 82 -10.17 7.74 -7.37
CA GLN A 82 -10.13 8.25 -8.75
C GLN A 82 -8.72 8.45 -9.29
N LEU A 83 -7.76 8.66 -8.39
CA LEU A 83 -6.35 8.90 -8.74
C LEU A 83 -5.50 7.64 -8.63
N ARG A 84 -6.10 6.52 -8.19
CA ARG A 84 -5.35 5.31 -7.88
C ARG A 84 -4.96 4.56 -9.15
N TRP A 85 -3.75 4.03 -9.14
CA TRP A 85 -3.22 3.25 -10.26
C TRP A 85 -3.97 1.93 -10.46
N THR A 86 -4.32 1.68 -11.72
CA THR A 86 -4.81 0.38 -12.19
C THR A 86 -3.65 -0.58 -12.40
N ALA A 87 -3.92 -1.88 -12.55
CA ALA A 87 -2.91 -2.89 -12.88
C ALA A 87 -2.06 -2.51 -14.11
N LYS A 88 -2.67 -1.85 -15.12
CA LYS A 88 -1.94 -1.35 -16.30
C LYS A 88 -0.90 -0.27 -15.94
N HIS A 89 -1.25 0.65 -15.05
CA HIS A 89 -0.31 1.70 -14.61
C HIS A 89 0.82 1.09 -13.77
N VAL A 90 0.48 0.16 -12.87
CA VAL A 90 1.44 -0.59 -12.05
C VAL A 90 2.46 -1.32 -12.93
N LEU A 91 2.01 -2.05 -13.95
CA LEU A 91 2.89 -2.80 -14.86
C LEU A 91 3.73 -1.91 -15.79
N ALA A 92 3.26 -0.70 -16.08
CA ALA A 92 4.00 0.26 -16.92
C ALA A 92 5.07 1.04 -16.14
N HIS A 93 5.12 0.87 -14.82
CA HIS A 93 6.12 1.54 -13.99
C HIS A 93 7.52 0.93 -14.19
N PRO A 94 8.61 1.72 -14.13
CA PRO A 94 9.97 1.18 -14.25
C PRO A 94 10.33 0.17 -13.16
N PHE A 95 9.82 0.34 -11.94
CA PHE A 95 10.17 -0.52 -10.81
C PHE A 95 9.91 -2.04 -11.03
N PRO A 96 8.73 -2.49 -11.50
CA PRO A 96 8.52 -3.90 -11.83
C PRO A 96 9.05 -4.32 -13.20
N SER A 97 9.68 -3.42 -13.97
CA SER A 97 10.27 -3.80 -15.26
C SER A 97 11.47 -4.70 -15.04
N VAL A 98 11.65 -5.68 -15.92
CA VAL A 98 12.80 -6.59 -15.89
C VAL A 98 13.91 -5.89 -16.67
N ASP A 99 15.08 -5.71 -16.05
CA ASP A 99 16.29 -5.38 -16.79
C ASP A 99 16.58 -6.55 -17.76
N GLU A 100 16.55 -6.28 -19.07
CA GLU A 100 16.99 -7.25 -20.10
C GLU A 100 18.50 -7.54 -20.01
#